data_AF-A0A926DYU2-F1
#
_entry.id   AF-A0A926DYU2-F1
#
_cell.length_a   1.000
_cell.length_b   1.000
_cell.length_c   1.000
_cell.angle_alpha   90.00
_cell.angle_beta   90.00
_cell.angle_gamma   90.00
#
_symmetry.space_group_name_H-M   'P 1'
#
loop_
_entity.id
_entity.type
_entity.pdbx_description
1 polymer ?
#
loop_
_entity_poly.entity_id
_entity_poly.type
_entity_poly.pdbx_seq_one_letter_code
_entity_poly.pdbx_strand_id
1 'polypeptide(L)'
;MGFNLNKAKAAKEEILKSFTPLELNENNVQAIFNRCLATKEDDLDDVTSSVLFQRDLGYDEDSKPIFFHKGRLEKNKKNILYLLGQFKTVHEDDLRLTSATAIYRYDGAKWTVDTVTLMELFHLGEVIHGIQPFTKKSNTAHIARLLVKPTLSPKDPAFPAWWEQHKGEWED
;
A
#
# COMPACT_ATOMS: atom_id res chain seq x y z
N MET A 1 32.40 19.35 0.86
CA MET A 1 32.35 17.87 0.86
C MET A 1 31.50 17.44 -0.31
N GLY A 2 32.07 16.76 -1.31
CA GLY A 2 31.33 16.34 -2.50
C GLY A 2 30.55 15.06 -2.25
N PHE A 3 29.25 15.07 -2.53
CA PHE A 3 28.42 13.87 -2.53
C PHE A 3 28.93 12.94 -3.65
N ASN A 4 29.47 11.78 -3.27
CA ASN A 4 30.00 10.82 -4.22
C ASN A 4 28.85 9.98 -4.81
N LEU A 5 28.37 10.41 -5.98
CA LEU A 5 27.29 9.80 -6.75
C LEU A 5 27.50 8.30 -7.02
N ASN A 6 28.76 7.83 -7.07
CA ASN A 6 29.08 6.43 -7.32
C ASN A 6 28.81 5.53 -6.10
N LYS A 7 28.93 6.04 -4.86
CA LYS A 7 28.53 5.30 -3.65
C LYS A 7 27.02 5.17 -3.54
N ALA A 8 26.27 6.23 -3.87
CA ALA A 8 24.81 6.21 -3.86
C ALA A 8 24.24 5.24 -4.90
N LYS A 9 24.87 5.13 -6.07
CA LYS A 9 24.49 4.17 -7.12
C LYS A 9 24.78 2.73 -6.72
N ALA A 10 25.96 2.45 -6.16
CA ALA A 10 26.32 1.11 -5.68
C ALA A 10 25.44 0.64 -4.50
N ALA A 11 25.11 1.54 -3.56
CA ALA A 11 24.14 1.25 -2.51
C ALA A 11 22.77 0.89 -3.10
N LYS A 12 22.29 1.66 -4.09
CA LYS A 12 21.03 1.37 -4.79
C LYS A 12 21.01 0.01 -5.47
N GLU A 13 22.12 -0.44 -6.07
CA GLU A 13 22.24 -1.74 -6.73
C GLU A 13 22.32 -2.93 -5.76
N GLU A 14 22.85 -2.77 -4.53
CA GLU A 14 22.81 -3.82 -3.49
C GLU A 14 21.46 -3.94 -2.78
N ILE A 15 20.74 -2.83 -2.60
CA ILE A 15 19.38 -2.78 -2.02
C ILE A 15 18.38 -3.66 -2.79
N LEU A 16 18.62 -3.89 -4.08
CA LEU A 16 17.71 -4.55 -5.02
C LEU A 16 17.68 -6.09 -4.96
N LYS A 17 18.42 -6.75 -4.05
CA LYS A 17 18.57 -8.21 -4.06
C LYS A 17 17.46 -9.01 -3.37
N SER A 18 16.65 -8.42 -2.48
CA SER A 18 15.54 -9.12 -1.78
C SER A 18 14.21 -8.35 -1.79
N PHE A 19 14.22 -7.01 -1.76
CA PHE A 19 13.02 -6.18 -1.87
C PHE A 19 13.31 -4.93 -2.69
N THR A 20 12.37 -4.51 -3.55
CA THR A 20 12.49 -3.26 -4.31
C THR A 20 11.48 -2.24 -3.79
N PRO A 21 11.93 -1.23 -3.02
CA PRO A 21 11.07 -0.13 -2.58
C PRO A 21 10.33 0.53 -3.73
N LEU A 22 9.02 0.64 -3.60
CA LEU A 22 8.16 1.22 -4.62
C LEU A 22 7.71 2.62 -4.22
N GLU A 23 7.62 3.51 -5.19
CA GLU A 23 6.96 4.81 -5.01
C GLU A 23 5.44 4.64 -5.06
N LEU A 24 4.72 5.32 -4.17
CA LEU A 24 3.27 5.46 -4.27
C LEU A 24 2.91 6.30 -5.50
N ASN A 25 2.44 5.62 -6.55
CA ASN A 25 1.92 6.18 -7.80
C ASN A 25 0.95 5.18 -8.46
N GLU A 26 0.22 5.63 -9.47
CA GLU A 26 -0.84 4.85 -10.11
C GLU A 26 -0.33 3.56 -10.75
N ASN A 27 0.77 3.63 -11.50
CA ASN A 27 1.35 2.48 -12.19
C ASN A 27 1.73 1.35 -11.22
N ASN A 28 2.33 1.68 -10.08
CA ASN A 28 2.76 0.69 -9.10
C ASN A 28 1.56 0.04 -8.40
N VAL A 29 0.52 0.82 -8.07
CA VAL A 29 -0.73 0.31 -7.50
C VAL A 29 -1.40 -0.64 -8.47
N GLN A 30 -1.69 -0.19 -9.69
CA GLN A 30 -2.35 -0.99 -10.72
C GLN A 30 -1.57 -2.26 -11.04
N ALA A 31 -0.23 -2.18 -11.13
CA ALA A 31 0.60 -3.34 -11.39
C ALA A 31 0.48 -4.39 -10.27
N ILE A 32 0.45 -3.98 -8.99
CA ILE A 32 0.27 -4.93 -7.87
C ILE A 32 -1.16 -5.47 -7.87
N PHE A 33 -2.15 -4.60 -8.02
CA PHE A 33 -3.56 -4.98 -8.05
C PHE A 33 -3.80 -6.09 -9.08
N ASN A 34 -3.41 -5.84 -10.34
CA ASN A 34 -3.54 -6.80 -11.43
C ASN A 34 -2.76 -8.10 -11.18
N ARG A 35 -1.57 -8.03 -10.57
CA ARG A 35 -0.79 -9.22 -10.20
C ARG A 35 -1.48 -10.07 -9.14
N CYS A 36 -2.27 -9.46 -8.26
CA CYS A 36 -2.90 -10.16 -7.14
C CYS A 36 -4.29 -10.72 -7.46
N LEU A 37 -4.96 -10.26 -8.53
CA LEU A 37 -6.30 -10.70 -8.89
C LEU A 37 -6.41 -12.22 -9.03
N ALA A 38 -7.52 -12.77 -8.57
CA ALA A 38 -7.93 -14.13 -8.88
C ALA A 38 -8.49 -14.20 -10.31
N THR A 39 -8.38 -15.38 -10.92
CA THR A 39 -8.91 -15.74 -12.23
C THR A 39 -9.86 -16.92 -12.09
N LYS A 40 -10.60 -17.22 -13.15
CA LYS A 40 -11.53 -18.37 -13.17
C LYS A 40 -10.82 -19.73 -13.14
N GLU A 41 -9.52 -19.75 -13.37
CA GLU A 41 -8.69 -20.96 -13.42
C GLU A 41 -8.06 -21.28 -12.06
N ASP A 42 -8.07 -20.34 -11.12
CA ASP A 42 -7.51 -20.56 -9.79
C ASP A 42 -8.46 -21.44 -8.95
N ASP A 43 -7.88 -22.26 -8.06
CA ASP A 43 -8.64 -23.04 -7.09
C ASP A 43 -9.36 -22.10 -6.11
N LEU A 44 -10.62 -22.39 -5.79
CA LEU A 44 -11.41 -21.61 -4.84
C LEU A 44 -10.77 -21.60 -3.44
N ASP A 45 -10.06 -22.66 -3.07
CA ASP A 45 -9.33 -22.73 -1.81
C ASP A 45 -8.15 -21.74 -1.76
N ASP A 46 -7.67 -21.28 -2.91
CA ASP A 46 -6.61 -20.29 -3.05
C ASP A 46 -7.13 -18.85 -3.23
N VAL A 47 -8.45 -18.64 -3.21
CA VAL A 47 -9.08 -17.34 -3.40
C VAL A 47 -9.53 -16.72 -2.08
N THR A 48 -9.36 -15.41 -1.95
CA THR A 48 -9.93 -14.58 -0.89
C THR A 48 -10.57 -13.34 -1.50
N SER A 49 -11.41 -12.62 -0.75
CA SER A 49 -12.11 -11.44 -1.25
C SER A 49 -11.94 -10.24 -0.35
N SER A 50 -11.98 -9.05 -0.96
CA SER A 50 -12.09 -7.77 -0.27
C SER A 50 -13.46 -7.14 -0.47
N VAL A 51 -14.04 -6.58 0.59
CA VAL A 51 -15.30 -5.82 0.56
C VAL A 51 -15.14 -4.53 1.36
N LEU A 52 -15.14 -3.37 0.68
CA LEU A 52 -14.83 -2.07 1.30
C LEU A 52 -16.02 -1.44 2.02
N PHE A 53 -17.24 -1.65 1.53
CA PHE A 53 -18.46 -1.10 2.12
C PHE A 53 -19.36 -2.27 2.52
N GLN A 54 -19.54 -2.48 3.82
CA GLN A 54 -20.20 -3.66 4.36
C GLN A 54 -21.49 -3.26 5.06
N ARG A 55 -22.53 -4.08 4.94
CA ARG A 55 -23.83 -3.86 5.58
C ARG A 55 -23.69 -3.71 7.10
N ASP A 56 -22.84 -4.53 7.70
CA ASP A 56 -22.59 -4.52 9.15
C ASP A 56 -21.85 -3.24 9.62
N LEU A 57 -21.34 -2.43 8.68
CA LEU A 57 -20.77 -1.10 8.94
C LEU A 57 -21.71 0.06 8.58
N GLY A 58 -23.00 -0.25 8.40
CA GLY A 58 -24.10 0.69 8.24
C GLY A 58 -24.55 0.93 6.80
N TYR A 59 -23.95 0.26 5.81
CA TYR A 59 -24.42 0.28 4.42
C TYR A 59 -25.69 -0.57 4.25
N ASP A 60 -26.44 -0.31 3.19
CA ASP A 60 -27.72 -1.00 2.98
C ASP A 60 -27.48 -2.44 2.47
N GLU A 61 -26.40 -2.63 1.71
CA GLU A 61 -25.88 -3.91 1.23
C GLU A 61 -24.35 -3.88 1.18
N ASP A 62 -23.75 -5.06 1.02
CA ASP A 62 -22.31 -5.18 0.78
C ASP A 62 -21.98 -4.71 -0.64
N SER A 63 -20.91 -3.92 -0.77
CA SER A 63 -20.32 -3.60 -2.08
C SER A 63 -19.82 -4.87 -2.78
N LYS A 64 -19.72 -4.80 -4.11
CA LYS A 64 -19.21 -5.92 -4.91
C LYS A 64 -17.81 -6.32 -4.43
N PRO A 65 -17.58 -7.62 -4.12
CA PRO A 65 -16.26 -8.08 -3.71
C PRO A 65 -15.26 -8.03 -4.87
N ILE A 66 -14.00 -7.79 -4.53
CA ILE A 66 -12.87 -8.06 -5.43
C ILE A 66 -12.16 -9.32 -4.95
N PHE A 67 -11.94 -10.26 -5.87
CA PHE A 67 -11.32 -11.54 -5.57
C PHE A 67 -9.83 -11.53 -5.89
N PHE A 68 -9.03 -12.03 -4.96
CA PHE A 68 -7.58 -12.08 -5.03
C PHE A 68 -7.09 -13.50 -4.75
N HIS A 69 -5.95 -13.85 -5.33
CA HIS A 69 -5.29 -15.13 -5.05
C HIS A 69 -4.36 -14.99 -3.84
N LYS A 70 -4.55 -15.84 -2.82
CA LYS A 70 -3.83 -15.84 -1.54
C LYS A 70 -2.31 -15.87 -1.72
N GLY A 71 -1.79 -16.80 -2.52
CA GLY A 71 -0.34 -16.88 -2.78
C GLY A 71 0.26 -15.69 -3.52
N ARG A 72 -0.51 -14.97 -4.37
CA ARG A 72 -0.03 -13.78 -5.09
C ARG A 72 -0.10 -12.56 -4.19
N LEU A 73 -1.10 -12.49 -3.30
CA LEU A 73 -1.15 -11.51 -2.22
C LEU A 73 0.02 -11.65 -1.27
N GLU A 74 0.32 -12.85 -0.78
CA GLU A 74 1.40 -13.05 0.19
C GLU A 74 2.75 -12.59 -0.37
N LYS A 75 3.04 -12.92 -1.63
CA LYS A 75 4.25 -12.44 -2.34
C LYS A 75 4.32 -10.92 -2.52
N ASN A 76 3.18 -10.22 -2.50
CA ASN A 76 3.11 -8.77 -2.67
C ASN A 76 2.75 -8.02 -1.38
N LYS A 77 2.57 -8.72 -0.26
CA LYS A 77 2.10 -8.13 1.01
C LYS A 77 3.02 -7.00 1.48
N LYS A 78 4.34 -7.21 1.44
CA LYS A 78 5.32 -6.17 1.75
C LYS A 78 5.21 -4.97 0.81
N ASN A 79 5.02 -5.19 -0.49
CA ASN A 79 4.83 -4.10 -1.45
C ASN A 79 3.58 -3.27 -1.12
N ILE A 80 2.46 -3.92 -0.80
CA ILE A 80 1.21 -3.25 -0.44
C ILE A 80 1.41 -2.42 0.84
N LEU A 81 1.97 -3.01 1.90
CA LEU A 81 2.27 -2.29 3.15
C LEU A 81 3.21 -1.11 2.91
N TYR A 82 4.20 -1.27 2.03
CA TYR A 82 5.14 -0.21 1.68
C TYR A 82 4.48 0.97 0.96
N LEU A 83 3.49 0.71 0.10
CA LEU A 83 2.71 1.75 -0.56
C LEU A 83 1.79 2.46 0.43
N LEU A 84 1.10 1.72 1.30
CA LEU A 84 0.24 2.29 2.34
C LEU A 84 1.02 3.17 3.31
N GLY A 85 2.25 2.78 3.65
CA GLY A 85 3.15 3.53 4.53
C GLY A 85 3.54 4.92 4.01
N GLN A 86 3.35 5.18 2.72
CA GLN A 86 3.63 6.48 2.11
C GLN A 86 2.46 7.47 2.22
N PHE A 87 1.28 7.05 2.70
CA PHE A 87 0.19 7.99 2.92
C PHE A 87 0.57 9.07 3.93
N LYS A 88 0.13 10.30 3.66
CA LYS A 88 0.34 11.43 4.56
C LYS A 88 -0.18 11.16 5.97
N THR A 89 -1.37 10.58 6.04
CA THR A 89 -2.04 10.21 7.29
C THR A 89 -1.21 9.24 8.16
N VAL A 90 -0.45 8.34 7.55
CA VAL A 90 0.43 7.40 8.28
C VAL A 90 1.60 8.14 8.93
N HIS A 91 2.19 9.11 8.24
CA HIS A 91 3.29 9.93 8.77
C HIS A 91 2.82 10.92 9.85
N GLU A 92 1.56 11.34 9.80
CA GLU A 92 0.93 12.23 10.78
C GLU A 92 0.31 11.47 11.98
N ASP A 93 0.39 10.13 12.01
CA ASP A 93 -0.29 9.24 12.99
C ASP A 93 -1.82 9.48 13.06
N ASP A 94 -2.43 10.08 12.01
CA ASP A 94 -3.89 10.14 11.86
C ASP A 94 -4.37 8.91 11.10
N LEU A 95 -4.65 7.85 11.83
CA LEU A 95 -5.03 6.55 11.25
C LEU A 95 -6.43 6.55 10.62
N ARG A 96 -7.15 7.67 10.59
CA ARG A 96 -8.44 7.78 9.91
C ARG A 96 -8.22 8.13 8.44
N LEU A 97 -8.55 7.18 7.57
CA LEU A 97 -8.41 7.33 6.13
C LEU A 97 -9.74 7.72 5.51
N THR A 98 -9.72 8.73 4.65
CA THR A 98 -10.84 9.12 3.78
C THR A 98 -10.35 9.15 2.34
N SER A 99 -11.24 9.07 1.36
CA SER A 99 -10.84 9.25 -0.05
C SER A 99 -10.17 10.61 -0.30
N ALA A 100 -10.55 11.66 0.45
CA ALA A 100 -9.98 12.99 0.32
C ALA A 100 -8.56 13.11 0.90
N THR A 101 -8.24 12.35 1.94
CA THR A 101 -6.90 12.33 2.54
C THR A 101 -5.98 11.32 1.85
N ALA A 102 -6.53 10.23 1.33
CA ALA A 102 -5.79 9.15 0.69
C ALA A 102 -5.04 9.56 -0.57
N ILE A 103 -5.42 10.65 -1.25
CA ILE A 103 -4.72 11.13 -2.46
C ILE A 103 -3.34 11.74 -2.17
N TYR A 104 -3.02 12.00 -0.91
CA TYR A 104 -1.79 12.67 -0.52
C TYR A 104 -0.74 11.71 0.00
N ARG A 105 0.48 11.84 -0.55
CA ARG A 105 1.68 11.27 0.02
C ARG A 105 2.20 12.17 1.16
N TYR A 106 3.05 11.60 2.02
CA TYR A 106 3.64 12.29 3.18
C TYR A 106 4.35 13.61 2.89
N ASP A 107 4.86 13.82 1.67
CA ASP A 107 5.47 15.07 1.23
C ASP A 107 4.43 16.13 0.79
N GLY A 108 3.14 15.83 0.93
CA GLY A 108 2.03 16.70 0.53
C GLY A 108 1.72 16.65 -0.97
N ALA A 109 2.47 15.86 -1.76
CA ALA A 109 2.17 15.69 -3.17
C ALA A 109 0.92 14.82 -3.36
N LYS A 110 0.10 15.15 -4.35
CA LYS A 110 -0.97 14.26 -4.81
C LYS A 110 -0.36 13.16 -5.66
N TRP A 111 -0.52 11.89 -5.26
CA TRP A 111 0.00 10.75 -6.03
C TRP A 111 -1.00 10.22 -7.06
N THR A 112 -2.29 10.51 -6.86
CA THR A 112 -3.36 10.22 -7.83
C THR A 112 -4.55 11.18 -7.62
N VAL A 113 -5.36 11.33 -8.66
CA VAL A 113 -6.75 11.83 -8.55
C VAL A 113 -7.75 10.84 -9.15
N ASP A 114 -7.27 9.69 -9.64
CA ASP A 114 -8.09 8.65 -10.23
C ASP A 114 -8.74 7.81 -9.12
N THR A 115 -10.06 7.86 -9.08
CA THR A 115 -10.85 7.14 -8.09
C THR A 115 -10.74 5.62 -8.25
N VAL A 116 -10.52 5.12 -9.47
CA VAL A 116 -10.38 3.68 -9.69
C VAL A 116 -9.12 3.17 -9.00
N THR A 117 -7.98 3.80 -9.27
CA THR A 117 -6.69 3.47 -8.65
C THR A 117 -6.72 3.61 -7.11
N LEU A 118 -7.43 4.61 -6.58
CA LEU A 118 -7.64 4.72 -5.13
C LEU A 118 -8.36 3.49 -4.56
N MET A 119 -9.45 3.06 -5.21
CA MET A 119 -10.22 1.89 -4.76
C MET A 119 -9.39 0.61 -4.86
N GLU A 120 -8.58 0.46 -5.91
CA GLU A 120 -7.66 -0.68 -6.04
C GLU A 120 -6.69 -0.79 -4.84
N LEU A 121 -6.08 0.33 -4.43
CA LEU A 121 -5.20 0.34 -3.26
C LEU A 121 -5.96 0.06 -1.96
N PHE A 122 -7.20 0.55 -1.82
CA PHE A 122 -8.03 0.24 -0.66
C PHE A 122 -8.38 -1.24 -0.58
N HIS A 123 -8.76 -1.87 -1.68
CA HIS A 123 -9.03 -3.31 -1.73
C HIS A 123 -7.77 -4.14 -1.40
N LEU A 124 -6.61 -3.75 -1.95
CA LEU A 124 -5.33 -4.38 -1.59
C LEU A 124 -5.04 -4.23 -0.10
N GLY A 125 -5.24 -3.03 0.46
CA GLY A 125 -5.01 -2.77 1.87
C GLY A 125 -5.97 -3.53 2.78
N GLU A 126 -7.24 -3.65 2.39
CA GLU A 126 -8.26 -4.33 3.17
C GLU A 126 -8.05 -5.85 3.20
N VAL A 127 -7.76 -6.48 2.06
CA VAL A 127 -7.55 -7.93 2.01
C VAL A 127 -6.32 -8.41 2.79
N ILE A 128 -5.33 -7.54 2.99
CA ILE A 128 -4.15 -7.83 3.84
C ILE A 128 -4.28 -7.30 5.27
N HIS A 129 -5.45 -6.75 5.63
CA HIS A 129 -5.76 -6.12 6.92
C HIS A 129 -4.94 -4.87 7.26
N GLY A 130 -4.29 -4.25 6.28
CA GLY A 130 -3.60 -2.95 6.45
C GLY A 130 -4.56 -1.77 6.55
N ILE A 131 -5.75 -1.90 5.98
CA ILE A 131 -6.86 -0.95 6.09
C ILE A 131 -8.11 -1.73 6.53
N GLN A 132 -8.92 -1.17 7.42
CA GLN A 132 -10.24 -1.72 7.74
C GLN A 132 -11.29 -1.24 6.73
N PRO A 133 -12.37 -2.00 6.49
CA PRO A 133 -13.46 -1.52 5.64
C PRO A 133 -14.06 -0.20 6.14
N PHE A 134 -14.66 0.58 5.23
CA PHE A 134 -15.17 1.91 5.53
C PHE A 134 -16.43 1.83 6.41
N THR A 135 -16.53 2.72 7.39
CA THR A 135 -17.73 2.88 8.22
C THR A 135 -18.64 3.97 7.66
N LYS A 136 -19.93 3.68 7.42
CA LYS A 136 -20.87 4.64 6.81
C LYS A 136 -21.05 5.91 7.64
N LYS A 137 -21.11 5.80 8.97
CA LYS A 137 -21.35 6.93 9.88
C LYS A 137 -20.31 8.04 9.76
N SER A 138 -19.03 7.68 9.63
CA SER A 138 -17.91 8.62 9.57
C SER A 138 -17.34 8.80 8.17
N ASN A 139 -17.75 7.94 7.22
CA ASN A 139 -17.16 7.84 5.88
C ASN A 139 -15.63 7.69 5.91
N THR A 140 -15.14 6.89 6.86
CA THR A 140 -13.70 6.67 7.09
C THR A 140 -13.40 5.19 7.17
N ALA A 141 -12.22 4.81 6.69
CA ALA A 141 -11.54 3.58 7.04
C ALA A 141 -10.50 3.83 8.15
N HIS A 142 -10.00 2.76 8.77
CA HIS A 142 -8.92 2.85 9.76
C HIS A 142 -7.67 2.11 9.27
N ILE A 143 -6.50 2.71 9.42
CA ILE A 143 -5.23 2.08 9.07
C ILE A 143 -4.73 1.26 10.27
N ALA A 144 -4.34 0.01 10.02
CA ALA A 144 -3.82 -0.86 11.06
C ALA A 144 -2.38 -0.49 11.44
N ARG A 145 -2.22 0.32 12.50
CA ARG A 145 -0.93 0.86 12.98
C ARG A 145 0.19 -0.16 13.15
N LEU A 146 -0.15 -1.38 13.58
CA LEU A 146 0.83 -2.44 13.82
C LEU A 146 1.40 -3.03 12.51
N LEU A 147 0.67 -2.89 11.40
CA LEU A 147 1.05 -3.42 10.09
C LEU A 147 1.62 -2.34 9.18
N VAL A 148 0.99 -1.17 9.16
CA VAL A 148 1.33 -0.07 8.26
C VAL A 148 2.19 0.95 8.99
N LYS A 149 3.49 0.89 8.75
CA LYS A 149 4.48 1.84 9.29
C LYS A 149 4.82 2.92 8.26
N PRO A 150 5.27 4.12 8.68
CA PRO A 150 5.75 5.14 7.76
C PRO A 150 6.88 4.63 6.85
N THR A 151 6.76 4.87 5.54
CA THR A 151 7.79 4.54 4.54
C THR A 151 8.07 5.74 3.65
N LEU A 152 9.29 5.80 3.08
CA LEU A 152 9.70 6.85 2.16
C LEU A 152 9.73 6.36 0.71
N SER A 153 9.44 7.25 -0.24
CA SER A 153 9.63 6.95 -1.65
C SER A 153 11.13 6.73 -1.95
N PRO A 154 11.52 5.79 -2.83
CA PRO A 154 12.91 5.64 -3.27
C PRO A 154 13.47 6.87 -4.01
N LYS A 155 12.63 7.85 -4.35
CA LYS A 155 13.02 9.14 -4.94
C LYS A 155 13.19 10.25 -3.89
N ASP A 156 12.86 9.99 -2.63
CA ASP A 156 13.01 10.95 -1.55
C ASP A 156 14.51 11.21 -1.24
N PRO A 157 14.95 12.46 -1.08
CA PRO A 157 16.34 12.77 -0.71
C PRO A 157 16.78 12.12 0.62
N ALA A 158 15.87 11.93 1.57
CA ALA A 158 16.13 11.27 2.84
C ALA A 158 16.08 9.74 2.76
N PHE A 159 15.60 9.17 1.65
CA PHE A 159 15.46 7.71 1.47
C PHE A 159 16.75 6.93 1.74
N PRO A 160 17.95 7.30 1.26
CA PRO A 160 19.15 6.50 1.51
C PRO A 160 19.47 6.37 3.00
N ALA A 161 19.35 7.46 3.78
CA ALA A 161 19.61 7.43 5.21
C ALA A 161 18.52 6.68 5.97
N TRP A 162 17.26 6.86 5.59
CA TRP A 162 16.14 6.13 6.15
C TRP A 162 16.22 4.62 5.86
N TRP A 163 16.54 4.24 4.62
CA TRP A 163 16.64 2.85 4.20
C TRP A 163 17.69 2.10 4.99
N GLU A 164 18.89 2.66 5.18
CA GLU A 164 19.93 2.00 5.99
C GLU A 164 19.49 1.67 7.42
N GLN A 165 18.57 2.45 7.99
CA GLN A 165 18.02 2.21 9.34
C GLN A 165 16.87 1.21 9.36
N HIS A 166 16.11 1.07 8.25
CA HIS A 166 14.86 0.32 8.22
C HIS A 166 14.89 -0.91 7.28
N LYS A 167 15.94 -1.10 6.48
CA LYS A 167 16.00 -2.16 5.46
C LYS A 167 15.81 -3.57 6.02
N GLY A 168 16.27 -3.83 7.26
CA GLY A 168 16.04 -5.10 7.94
C GLY A 168 14.57 -5.42 8.24
N GLU A 169 13.66 -4.44 8.14
CA GLU A 169 12.21 -4.68 8.22
C GLU A 169 11.61 -5.21 6.90
N TRP A 170 12.35 -5.08 5.81
CA TRP A 170 11.87 -5.31 4.45
C TRP A 170 12.66 -6.40 3.72
N GLU A 171 13.95 -6.53 4.02
CA GLU A 171 14.87 -7.54 3.49
C GLU A 171 14.69 -8.86 4.27
N ASP A 172 13.71 -9.66 3.83
CA ASP A 172 13.56 -11.13 3.98
C ASP A 172 14.76 -11.90 3.42
#